data_AF-A0A7J9H207-F1
#
_entry.id   AF-A0A7J9H207-F1
#
_cell.length_a   1.000
_cell.length_b   1.000
_cell.length_c   1.000
_cell.angle_alpha   90.00
_cell.angle_beta   90.00
_cell.angle_gamma   90.00
#
_symmetry.space_group_name_H-M   'P 1'
#
loop_
_entity.id
_entity.type
_entity.pdbx_description
1 polymer ?
#
loop_
_entity_poly.entity_id
_entity_poly.type
_entity_poly.pdbx_seq_one_letter_code
_entity_poly.pdbx_strand_id
1 'polypeptide(L)' 'MSISGNKSIVVRHVFAEDLDNELLMIKEAICNPIINYHYMKLNVDVLQIIQLGLSLSDARGNLPDLDSPFSYV' A
#
# COMPACT_ATOMS: atom_id res chain seq x y z
N MET A 1 12.44 -33.07 -2.21
CA MET A 1 12.25 -33.14 -0.74
C MET A 1 12.07 -31.72 -0.25
N SER A 2 10.86 -31.34 0.16
CA SER A 2 10.61 -30.08 0.87
C SER A 2 9.52 -30.34 1.90
N ILE A 3 9.92 -30.33 3.16
CA ILE A 3 9.07 -30.50 4.33
C ILE A 3 8.46 -29.13 4.58
N SER A 4 7.18 -28.97 4.23
CA SER A 4 6.39 -27.84 4.73
C SER A 4 6.20 -28.07 6.22
N GLY A 5 7.12 -27.53 7.04
CA GLY A 5 7.03 -27.60 8.48
C GLY A 5 5.81 -26.79 8.95
N ASN A 6 4.85 -27.46 9.59
CA ASN A 6 3.75 -26.79 10.27
C ASN A 6 4.30 -25.78 11.28
N LYS A 7 4.12 -24.48 11.03
CA LYS A 7 4.46 -23.43 12.00
C LYS A 7 3.53 -23.57 13.20
N SER A 8 4.10 -23.73 14.39
CA SER A 8 3.35 -23.73 15.65
C SER A 8 2.63 -22.39 15.82
N ILE A 9 1.32 -22.43 16.05
CA ILE A 9 0.51 -21.25 16.34
C ILE A 9 0.60 -21.00 17.85
N VAL A 10 1.17 -19.85 18.23
CA VAL A 10 1.25 -19.41 19.62
C VAL A 10 0.25 -18.27 19.82
N VAL A 11 -0.71 -18.45 20.72
CA VAL A 11 -1.66 -17.40 21.13
C VAL A 11 -1.07 -16.67 22.33
N ARG A 12 -0.80 -15.37 22.18
CA ARG A 12 -0.36 -14.50 23.28
C ARG A 12 -1.56 -13.88 23.99
N HIS A 13 -1.53 -13.90 25.33
CA HIS A 13 -2.50 -13.18 26.16
C HIS A 13 -2.07 -11.71 26.28
N VAL A 14 -3.04 -10.79 26.17
CA VAL A 14 -2.81 -9.33 26.23
C VAL A 14 -3.61 -8.75 27.40
N PHE A 15 -2.94 -7.98 28.26
CA PHE A 15 -3.55 -7.23 29.37
C PHE A 15 -3.50 -5.72 29.11
N ALA A 16 -4.25 -4.94 29.88
CA ALA A 16 -4.32 -3.48 29.70
C ALA A 16 -2.96 -2.78 29.86
N GLU A 17 -2.09 -3.31 30.72
CA GLU A 17 -0.76 -2.77 31.00
C GLU A 17 0.26 -2.93 29.86
N ASP A 18 0.08 -3.94 29.00
CA ASP A 18 1.00 -4.27 27.90
C ASP A 18 0.37 -4.08 26.51
N LEU A 19 -0.87 -3.58 26.45
CA LEU A 19 -1.65 -3.44 25.22
C LEU A 19 -0.91 -2.63 24.15
N ASP A 20 -0.29 -1.52 24.53
CA ASP A 20 0.39 -0.64 23.58
C ASP A 20 1.66 -1.28 23.02
N ASN A 21 2.41 -2.04 23.82
CA ASN A 21 3.62 -2.74 23.39
C ASN A 21 3.31 -3.90 22.44
N GLU A 22 2.31 -4.72 22.78
CA GLU A 22 1.85 -5.80 21.90
C GLU A 22 1.25 -5.24 20.60
N LEU A 23 0.49 -4.15 20.68
CA LEU A 23 -0.04 -3.47 19.52
C LEU A 23 1.06 -2.81 18.67
N LEU A 24 2.14 -2.31 19.27
CA LEU A 24 3.28 -1.75 18.55
C LEU A 24 3.97 -2.80 17.69
N MET A 25 4.22 -4.00 18.23
CA MET A 25 4.79 -5.11 17.45
C MET A 25 3.91 -5.48 16.25
N ILE A 26 2.59 -5.48 16.43
CA ILE A 26 1.62 -5.74 15.36
C ILE A 26 1.63 -4.59 14.34
N LYS A 27 1.64 -3.34 14.79
CA LYS A 27 1.70 -2.16 13.93
C LYS A 27 2.98 -2.12 13.11
N GLU A 28 4.14 -2.44 13.70
CA GLU A 28 5.40 -2.50 12.97
C GLU A 28 5.40 -3.61 11.92
N ALA A 29 4.79 -4.75 12.21
CA ALA A 29 4.65 -5.83 11.23
C ALA A 29 3.67 -5.48 10.11
N ILE A 30 2.57 -4.77 10.40
CA ILE A 30 1.55 -4.39 9.40
C ILE A 30 1.98 -3.18 8.57
N CYS A 31 2.59 -2.18 9.19
CA CYS A 31 3.00 -0.92 8.55
C CYS A 31 4.41 -0.98 7.97
N ASN A 32 5.03 -2.16 7.92
CA ASN A 32 6.37 -2.32 7.35
C ASN A 32 6.37 -1.97 5.85
N PRO A 33 7.13 -0.96 5.40
CA PRO A 33 7.16 -0.56 3.99
C PRO A 33 7.59 -1.69 3.05
N ILE A 34 8.44 -2.62 3.51
CA ILE A 34 8.91 -3.77 2.72
C ILE A 34 7.74 -4.74 2.47
N ILE A 35 6.94 -5.00 3.50
CA ILE A 35 5.77 -5.89 3.39
C ILE A 35 4.71 -5.26 2.47
N ASN A 36 4.46 -3.95 2.64
CA ASN A 36 3.52 -3.22 1.80
C ASN A 36 3.94 -3.23 0.32
N TYR A 37 5.22 -2.99 0.04
CA TYR A 37 5.74 -3.07 -1.32
C TYR A 37 5.64 -4.48 -1.90
N HIS A 38 5.93 -5.51 -1.10
CA HIS A 38 5.85 -6.90 -1.55
C HIS A 38 4.45 -7.27 -2.04
N TYR A 39 3.40 -6.96 -1.26
CA TYR A 39 2.02 -7.22 -1.68
C TYR A 39 1.57 -6.35 -2.85
N MET A 40 1.96 -5.06 -2.88
CA MET A 40 1.69 -4.19 -4.02
C MET A 40 2.31 -4.75 -5.31
N LYS A 41 3.56 -5.22 -5.23
CA LYS A 41 4.27 -5.82 -6.37
C LYS A 41 3.56 -7.07 -6.89
N LEU A 42 3.20 -8.00 -6.00
CA LEU A 42 2.44 -9.19 -6.39
C LEU A 42 1.12 -8.83 -7.07
N ASN A 43 0.39 -7.85 -6.55
CA ASN A 43 -0.86 -7.38 -7.15
C ASN A 43 -0.64 -6.72 -8.51
N VAL A 44 0.40 -5.89 -8.67
CA VAL A 44 0.77 -5.27 -9.95
C VAL A 44 1.18 -6.33 -10.99
N ASP A 45 1.82 -7.42 -10.56
CA ASP A 45 2.26 -8.49 -11.45
C ASP A 45 1.09 -9.35 -11.97
N VAL A 46 0.04 -9.55 -11.15
CA VAL A 46 -1.10 -10.42 -11.52
C VAL A 46 -2.31 -9.66 -12.10
N LEU A 47 -2.53 -8.42 -11.68
CA LEU A 47 -3.68 -7.62 -12.11
C LEU A 47 -3.35 -6.85 -13.38
N GLN A 48 -4.31 -6.77 -14.29
CA GLN A 48 -4.22 -5.93 -15.48
C GLN A 48 -4.80 -4.54 -15.20
N ILE A 49 -4.12 -3.50 -15.68
CA ILE A 49 -4.62 -2.12 -15.60
C ILE A 49 -5.78 -1.99 -16.59
N ILE A 50 -6.93 -1.52 -16.10
CA ILE A 50 -8.13 -1.26 -16.92
C ILE A 50 -8.14 0.19 -17.42
N GLN A 51 -7.75 1.14 -16.56
CA GLN A 51 -7.75 2.56 -16.86
C GLN A 51 -6.57 3.25 -16.18
N LEU A 52 -5.99 4.23 -16.88
CA LEU A 52 -5.00 5.15 -16.35
C LEU A 52 -5.49 6.57 -16.63
N GLY A 53 -5.62 7.39 -15.58
CA GLY A 53 -5.93 8.81 -15.69
C GLY A 53 -4.65 9.64 -15.61
N LEU A 54 -4.44 10.53 -16.57
CA LEU A 54 -3.34 11.49 -16.60
C LEU A 54 -3.94 12.88 -16.78
N SER A 55 -3.46 13.85 -16.00
CA SER A 55 -3.84 15.26 -16.14
C SER A 55 -2.58 16.12 -16.10
N LEU A 56 -2.58 17.17 -16.91
CA LEU A 56 -1.44 18.08 -17.05
C LEU A 56 -1.82 19.44 -16.47
N SER A 57 -0.88 20.06 -15.76
CA SER A 57 -1.00 21.43 -15.29
C SER A 57 0.38 22.09 -15.19
N ASP A 58 0.41 23.42 -15.23
CA ASP A 58 1.61 24.17 -14.93
C ASP A 58 1.94 24.14 -13.42
N ALA A 59 3.08 24.74 -13.02
CA ALA A 59 3.49 24.80 -11.62
C ALA A 59 2.53 25.58 -10.70
N ARG A 60 1.59 26.34 -11.28
CA ARG A 60 0.54 27.08 -10.56
C ARG A 60 -0.80 26.32 -10.53
N GLY A 61 -0.87 25.15 -11.17
CA GLY A 61 -2.08 24.33 -11.27
C GLY A 61 -3.02 24.74 -12.40
N ASN A 62 -2.59 25.61 -13.33
CA ASN A 62 -3.41 25.96 -14.48
C ASN A 62 -3.43 24.82 -15.48
N LEU A 63 -4.62 24.51 -15.99
CA LEU A 63 -4.84 23.51 -17.02
C LEU A 63 -4.40 24.03 -18.40
N PRO A 64 -4.00 23.14 -19.31
CA PRO A 64 -3.69 23.53 -20.68
C PRO A 64 -4.93 24.10 -21.36
N ASP A 65 -4.76 25.25 -22.00
CA ASP A 65 -5.78 25.91 -22.81
C ASP A 65 -5.67 25.56 -24.31
N LEU A 66 -4.50 25.07 -24.74
CA LEU A 66 -4.19 24.64 -26.11
C LEU A 66 -4.58 25.70 -27.16
N ASP A 67 -4.30 26.97 -26.87
CA ASP A 67 -4.69 28.13 -27.70
C ASP A 67 -6.21 28.24 -27.94
N SER A 68 -7.01 27.72 -27.01
CA SER A 68 -8.47 27.76 -27.04
C SER A 68 -9.02 28.54 -25.84
N PRO A 69 -10.30 28.98 -25.87
CA PRO A 69 -10.94 29.59 -24.71
C PRO A 69 -11.34 28.57 -23.62
N PHE A 70 -11.00 27.29 -23.78
CA PHE A 70 -11.36 26.20 -22.89
C PHE A 70 -10.11 25.64 -22.21
N SER A 71 -10.31 25.06 -21.03
CA SER A 71 -9.27 24.32 -20.32
C SER A 71 -9.54 22.82 -20.42
N TYR A 72 -8.47 22.03 -20.59
CA TYR A 72 -8.55 20.58 -20.80
C TYR A 72 -7.95 19.82 -19.61
N VAL A 73 -8.54 18.66 -19.29
CA VAL A 73 -8.11 17.75 -18.21
C VAL A 73 -7.69 16.40 -18.79
#